data_AF-A0A959XVS0-F1
#
_entry.id   AF-A0A959XVS0-F1
#
_cell.length_a   1.000
_cell.length_b   1.000
_cell.length_c   1.000
_cell.angle_alpha   90.00
_cell.angle_beta   90.00
_cell.angle_gamma   90.00
#
_symmetry.space_group_name_H-M   'P 1'
#
loop_
_entity.id
_entity.type
_entity.pdbx_description
1 polymer ?
#
loop_
_entity_poly.entity_id
_entity_poly.type
_entity_poly.pdbx_seq_one_letter_code
_entity_poly.pdbx_strand_id
1 'polypeptide(L)'
;MRSSAHPLRTPGSEHRHTNHIARRKPNYAIGEGLGNYLGKHGRRSPLPIAYDDLLRHDGLMAHRGADGRETLWTTVMLRPSEMEDTRHRLVELYCILTGGGKPLPHLQVASIDFCGFGNSQPFRVKILNQLNDNHDYYYIKKADASRVYGLELEHLLSPNKINYICTGGTLVEEHIIGVPGDDFIKAPERYGGDFNAVRLCKEFVKFNERCFVRLLGDMRAYNFVVGMVQDFDQVQYRLRSIDFDQQSFEG
;
A
#
# COMPACT_ATOMS: atom_id res chain seq x y z
N MET A 1 -12.79 60.13 -24.28
CA MET A 1 -13.59 59.34 -23.31
C MET A 1 -14.51 58.40 -24.07
N ARG A 2 -14.20 57.11 -24.10
CA ARG A 2 -15.14 55.98 -24.12
C ARG A 2 -14.31 54.70 -24.10
N SER A 3 -14.34 54.06 -22.94
CA SER A 3 -13.74 52.76 -22.64
C SER A 3 -14.49 51.69 -23.44
N SER A 4 -13.77 50.90 -24.23
CA SER A 4 -14.27 49.69 -24.90
C SER A 4 -13.81 48.48 -24.10
N ALA A 5 -14.75 47.87 -23.38
CA ALA A 5 -14.56 46.62 -22.66
C ALA A 5 -14.35 45.46 -23.64
N HIS A 6 -13.28 44.69 -23.46
CA HIS A 6 -13.12 43.36 -24.04
C HIS A 6 -13.69 42.32 -23.07
N PRO A 7 -14.54 41.37 -23.53
CA PRO A 7 -15.02 40.29 -22.69
C PRO A 7 -13.91 39.25 -22.44
N LEU A 8 -13.76 38.87 -21.16
CA LEU A 8 -12.91 37.80 -20.67
C LEU A 8 -13.30 36.47 -21.33
N ARG A 9 -12.33 35.82 -21.98
CA ARG A 9 -12.42 34.40 -22.35
C ARG A 9 -12.37 33.56 -21.08
N THR A 10 -13.41 32.78 -20.83
CA THR A 10 -13.41 31.70 -19.84
C THR A 10 -12.45 30.59 -20.27
N PRO A 11 -11.55 30.09 -19.39
CA PRO A 11 -10.78 28.90 -19.69
C PRO A 11 -11.69 27.68 -19.63
N GLY A 12 -11.69 26.88 -20.70
CA GLY A 12 -12.47 25.67 -20.84
C GLY A 12 -12.14 24.62 -19.80
N SER A 13 -13.17 23.84 -19.45
CA SER A 13 -13.11 22.65 -18.62
C SER A 13 -12.11 21.63 -19.17
N GLU A 14 -10.97 21.46 -18.49
CA GLU A 14 -10.08 20.32 -18.70
C GLU A 14 -10.85 19.03 -18.40
N HIS A 15 -11.04 18.21 -19.44
CA HIS A 15 -11.61 16.88 -19.33
C HIS A 15 -10.73 16.04 -18.40
N ARG A 16 -11.31 15.60 -17.27
CA ARG A 16 -10.77 14.50 -16.47
C ARG A 16 -10.66 13.28 -17.38
N HIS A 17 -9.45 12.89 -17.78
CA HIS A 17 -9.21 11.56 -18.28
C HIS A 17 -9.46 10.57 -17.13
N THR A 18 -10.68 10.05 -17.06
CA THR A 18 -10.98 8.87 -16.28
C THR A 18 -10.21 7.71 -16.93
N ASN A 19 -9.20 7.19 -16.22
CA ASN A 19 -8.58 5.92 -16.58
C ASN A 19 -9.66 4.84 -16.55
N HIS A 20 -10.24 4.56 -17.71
CA HIS A 20 -11.29 3.56 -17.87
C HIS A 20 -10.64 2.17 -17.76
N ILE A 21 -10.79 1.52 -16.61
CA ILE A 21 -10.28 0.15 -16.40
C ILE A 21 -11.19 -0.80 -17.18
N ALA A 22 -10.83 -1.09 -18.43
CA ALA A 22 -11.64 -1.92 -19.33
C ALA A 22 -11.71 -3.40 -18.90
N ARG A 23 -10.71 -3.88 -18.14
CA ARG A 23 -10.65 -5.26 -17.63
C ARG A 23 -10.10 -5.27 -16.20
N ARG A 24 -10.86 -5.87 -15.28
CA ARG A 24 -10.35 -6.19 -13.94
C ARG A 24 -9.63 -7.53 -14.00
N LYS A 25 -8.50 -7.61 -13.32
CA LYS A 25 -7.76 -8.85 -13.14
C LYS A 25 -8.63 -9.86 -12.36
N PRO A 26 -8.76 -11.13 -12.81
CA PRO A 26 -9.40 -12.17 -12.04
C PRO A 26 -8.61 -12.46 -10.75
N ASN A 27 -9.31 -12.86 -9.70
CA ASN A 27 -8.66 -13.34 -8.48
C ASN A 27 -8.29 -14.82 -8.64
N TYR A 28 -7.01 -15.15 -8.47
CA TYR A 28 -6.50 -16.51 -8.54
C TYR A 28 -6.42 -17.15 -7.14
N ALA A 29 -7.08 -18.28 -6.96
CA ALA A 29 -7.06 -19.00 -5.69
C ALA A 29 -5.67 -19.54 -5.34
N ILE A 30 -5.36 -19.59 -4.04
CA ILE A 30 -4.15 -20.26 -3.53
C ILE A 30 -4.33 -21.78 -3.68
N GLY A 31 -3.65 -22.37 -4.66
CA GLY A 31 -3.63 -23.83 -4.84
C GLY A 31 -2.89 -24.57 -3.72
N GLU A 32 -3.08 -25.88 -3.64
CA GLU A 32 -2.50 -26.73 -2.60
C GLU A 32 -0.96 -26.65 -2.56
N GLY A 33 -0.30 -26.70 -3.73
CA GLY A 33 1.15 -26.63 -3.84
C GLY A 33 1.74 -25.33 -3.25
N LEU A 34 1.21 -24.18 -3.69
CA LEU A 34 1.59 -22.88 -3.12
C LEU A 34 1.27 -22.83 -1.63
N GLY A 35 0.11 -23.37 -1.24
CA GLY A 35 -0.27 -23.45 0.15
C GLY A 35 0.72 -24.22 1.03
N ASN A 36 1.15 -25.39 0.59
CA ASN A 36 2.12 -26.23 1.29
C ASN A 36 3.48 -25.53 1.37
N TYR A 37 3.90 -24.85 0.30
CA TYR A 37 5.09 -24.00 0.31
C TYR A 37 4.98 -22.91 1.40
N LEU A 38 3.89 -22.13 1.40
CA LEU A 38 3.70 -21.06 2.39
C LEU A 38 3.74 -21.59 3.84
N GLY A 39 3.18 -22.78 4.08
CA GLY A 39 3.25 -23.45 5.38
C GLY A 39 4.68 -23.79 5.79
N LYS A 40 5.46 -24.40 4.89
CA LYS A 40 6.86 -24.78 5.14
C LYS A 40 7.77 -23.59 5.40
N HIS A 41 7.48 -22.44 4.76
CA HIS A 41 8.31 -21.23 4.85
C HIS A 41 7.81 -20.20 5.88
N GLY A 42 6.91 -20.59 6.80
CA GLY A 42 6.46 -19.71 7.87
C GLY A 42 5.58 -18.54 7.41
N ARG A 43 4.95 -18.64 6.23
CA ARG A 43 4.03 -17.64 5.66
C ARG A 43 2.57 -17.92 5.99
N ARG A 44 2.31 -18.94 6.81
CA ARG A 44 0.98 -19.30 7.32
C ARG A 44 0.99 -19.24 8.84
N SER A 45 -0.03 -18.59 9.37
CA SER A 45 -0.33 -18.55 10.80
C SER A 45 -1.85 -18.52 10.98
N PRO A 46 -2.40 -19.08 12.07
CA PRO A 46 -3.76 -18.76 12.49
C PRO A 46 -3.93 -17.25 12.58
N LEU A 47 -4.94 -16.71 11.89
CA LEU A 47 -5.21 -15.28 11.90
C LEU A 47 -6.27 -15.01 12.97
N PRO A 48 -6.05 -14.05 13.89
CA PRO A 48 -7.06 -13.67 14.84
C PRO A 48 -8.25 -13.05 14.13
N ILE A 49 -8.07 -12.40 12.97
CA ILE A 49 -9.12 -11.80 12.15
C ILE A 49 -8.88 -12.02 10.66
N ALA A 50 -9.94 -12.36 9.92
CA ALA A 50 -9.91 -12.60 8.48
C ALA A 50 -10.44 -11.39 7.69
N TYR A 51 -10.16 -11.34 6.38
CA TYR A 51 -10.68 -10.32 5.48
C TYR A 51 -12.22 -10.23 5.51
N ASP A 52 -12.90 -11.38 5.47
CA ASP A 52 -14.36 -11.45 5.47
C ASP A 52 -14.99 -11.00 6.80
N ASP A 53 -14.20 -10.95 7.88
CA ASP A 53 -14.66 -10.37 9.15
C ASP A 53 -14.83 -8.86 9.04
N LEU A 54 -13.90 -8.19 8.35
CA LEU A 54 -13.92 -6.73 8.18
C LEU A 54 -14.97 -6.27 7.19
N LEU A 55 -15.42 -7.13 6.26
CA LEU A 55 -16.54 -6.83 5.36
C LEU A 55 -17.87 -6.67 6.10
N ARG A 56 -18.00 -7.16 7.33
CA ARG A 56 -19.24 -7.06 8.13
C ARG A 56 -19.40 -5.71 8.85
N HIS A 57 -18.62 -4.70 8.45
CA HIS A 57 -18.68 -3.35 8.99
C HIS A 57 -20.08 -2.72 8.88
N ASP A 58 -20.37 -1.74 9.73
CA ASP A 58 -21.67 -1.08 9.82
C ASP A 58 -21.86 0.01 8.75
N GLY A 59 -20.76 0.63 8.32
CA GLY A 59 -20.80 1.63 7.26
C GLY A 59 -19.42 2.14 6.85
N LEU A 60 -19.42 3.03 5.87
CA LEU A 60 -18.22 3.65 5.31
C LEU A 60 -18.38 5.16 5.31
N MET A 61 -17.33 5.88 5.70
CA MET A 61 -17.27 7.34 5.66
C MET A 61 -16.16 7.79 4.72
N ALA A 62 -16.44 8.75 3.84
CA ALA A 62 -15.45 9.27 2.90
C ALA A 62 -14.23 9.84 3.64
N HIS A 63 -13.03 9.37 3.30
CA HIS A 63 -11.80 9.91 3.86
C HIS A 63 -11.32 11.08 3.01
N ARG A 64 -11.15 12.25 3.63
CA ARG A 64 -10.68 13.47 2.95
C ARG A 64 -9.21 13.72 3.24
N GLY A 65 -8.46 14.03 2.19
CA GLY A 65 -7.05 14.39 2.27
C GLY A 65 -6.84 15.78 2.89
N ALA A 66 -5.57 16.13 3.11
CA ALA A 66 -5.19 17.43 3.68
C ALA A 66 -5.62 18.64 2.82
N ASP A 67 -5.86 18.44 1.53
CA ASP A 67 -6.38 19.44 0.60
C ASP A 67 -7.92 19.54 0.59
N GLY A 68 -8.59 18.78 1.47
CA GLY A 68 -10.04 18.71 1.59
C GLY A 68 -10.73 17.87 0.51
N ARG A 69 -9.98 17.27 -0.44
CA ARG A 69 -10.54 16.41 -1.48
C ARG A 69 -10.77 15.00 -0.95
N GLU A 70 -11.80 14.34 -1.45
CA GLU A 70 -12.04 12.93 -1.16
C GLU A 70 -10.95 12.06 -1.77
N THR A 71 -10.44 11.14 -0.95
CA THR A 71 -9.47 10.13 -1.38
C THR A 71 -10.20 8.88 -1.87
N LEU A 72 -9.45 7.94 -2.46
CA LEU A 72 -9.99 6.62 -2.82
C LEU A 72 -10.24 5.71 -1.59
N TRP A 73 -9.86 6.17 -0.40
CA TRP A 73 -10.06 5.47 0.85
C TRP A 73 -11.34 5.94 1.54
N THR A 74 -12.02 4.99 2.19
CA THR A 74 -13.18 5.26 3.04
C THR A 74 -12.94 4.67 4.41
N THR A 75 -13.09 5.45 5.47
CA THR A 75 -12.93 4.99 6.85
C THR A 75 -14.07 4.06 7.21
N VAL A 76 -13.71 2.91 7.80
CA VAL A 76 -14.61 1.83 8.19
C VAL A 76 -15.26 2.15 9.54
N MET A 77 -16.59 2.11 9.58
CA MET A 77 -17.36 2.22 10.81
C MET A 77 -17.69 0.83 11.32
N LEU A 78 -17.15 0.48 12.48
CA LEU A 78 -17.44 -0.79 13.16
C LEU A 78 -18.71 -0.67 14.00
N ARG A 79 -19.42 -1.79 14.19
CA ARG A 79 -20.53 -1.85 15.13
C ARG A 79 -20.01 -1.59 16.55
N PRO A 80 -20.70 -0.79 17.38
CA PRO A 80 -20.25 -0.50 18.74
C PRO A 80 -19.98 -1.75 19.58
N SER A 81 -20.78 -2.81 19.41
CA SER A 81 -20.63 -4.08 20.13
C SER A 81 -19.39 -4.90 19.73
N GLU A 82 -18.87 -4.69 18.52
CA GLU A 82 -17.74 -5.47 17.96
C GLU A 82 -16.45 -4.64 17.90
N MET A 83 -16.54 -3.33 18.17
CA MET A 83 -15.46 -2.37 17.97
C MET A 83 -14.21 -2.74 18.77
N GLU A 84 -14.37 -3.01 20.07
CA GLU A 84 -13.24 -3.31 20.94
C GLU A 84 -12.56 -4.64 20.58
N ASP A 85 -13.35 -5.70 20.39
CA ASP A 85 -12.85 -7.02 19.98
C ASP A 85 -12.11 -6.96 18.63
N THR A 86 -12.71 -6.29 17.64
CA THR A 86 -12.11 -6.13 16.31
C THR A 86 -10.78 -5.40 16.40
N ARG A 87 -10.72 -4.31 17.16
CA ARG A 87 -9.48 -3.52 17.33
C ARG A 87 -8.41 -4.32 18.06
N HIS A 88 -8.78 -5.09 19.07
CA HIS A 88 -7.87 -5.98 19.77
C HIS A 88 -7.27 -7.04 18.84
N ARG A 89 -8.11 -7.72 18.05
CA ARG A 89 -7.68 -8.74 17.07
C ARG A 89 -6.81 -8.15 15.96
N LEU A 90 -7.04 -6.88 15.58
CA LEU A 90 -6.19 -6.17 14.61
C LEU A 90 -4.82 -5.78 15.18
N VAL A 91 -4.71 -5.47 16.48
CA VAL A 91 -3.42 -5.28 17.14
C VAL A 91 -2.68 -6.61 17.25
N GLU A 92 -3.37 -7.69 17.63
CA GLU A 92 -2.81 -9.03 17.67
C GLU A 92 -2.28 -9.46 16.29
N LEU A 93 -3.06 -9.23 15.23
CA LEU A 93 -2.64 -9.53 13.87
C LEU A 93 -1.35 -8.79 13.47
N TYR A 94 -1.24 -7.51 13.84
CA TYR A 94 -0.02 -6.73 13.61
C TYR A 94 1.20 -7.31 14.34
N CYS A 95 1.02 -7.76 15.59
CA CYS A 95 2.10 -8.41 16.35
C CYS A 95 2.52 -9.76 15.74
N ILE A 96 1.59 -10.52 15.17
CA ILE A 96 1.91 -11.75 14.43
C ILE A 96 2.69 -11.41 13.16
N LEU A 97 2.23 -10.42 12.38
CA LEU A 97 2.87 -9.98 11.13
C LEU A 97 4.33 -9.54 11.34
N THR A 98 4.59 -8.79 12.41
CA THR A 98 5.92 -8.23 12.72
C THR A 98 6.81 -9.20 13.50
N GLY A 99 6.33 -10.39 13.84
CA GLY A 99 7.08 -11.39 14.61
C GLY A 99 7.20 -11.08 16.11
N GLY A 100 6.45 -10.09 16.62
CA GLY A 100 6.43 -9.68 18.04
C GLY A 100 5.68 -10.64 18.97
N GLY A 101 4.96 -11.62 18.43
CA GLY A 101 4.24 -12.63 19.21
C GLY A 101 3.04 -12.04 19.96
N LYS A 102 3.24 -11.53 21.18
CA LYS A 102 2.15 -11.04 22.04
C LYS A 102 1.78 -9.58 21.73
N PRO A 103 0.47 -9.21 21.80
CA PRO A 103 0.03 -7.82 21.73
C PRO A 103 0.78 -6.95 22.72
N LEU A 104 1.41 -5.88 22.22
CA LEU A 104 2.06 -4.89 23.07
C LEU A 104 1.01 -3.94 23.66
N PRO A 105 0.99 -3.70 24.98
CA PRO A 105 -0.10 -2.94 25.65
C PRO A 105 -0.31 -1.51 25.15
N HIS A 106 0.70 -0.92 24.51
CA HIS A 106 0.71 0.46 24.06
C HIS A 106 0.39 0.63 22.57
N LEU A 107 0.08 -0.47 21.87
CA LEU A 107 -0.35 -0.41 20.47
C LEU A 107 -1.86 -0.30 20.38
N GLN A 108 -2.34 0.60 19.53
CA GLN A 108 -3.76 0.77 19.25
C GLN A 108 -4.03 0.95 17.77
N VAL A 109 -5.24 0.58 17.32
CA VAL A 109 -5.68 0.88 15.95
C VAL A 109 -6.05 2.36 15.86
N ALA A 110 -5.31 3.19 15.13
CA ALA A 110 -5.70 4.58 14.92
C ALA A 110 -6.85 4.71 13.91
N SER A 111 -6.81 3.95 12.82
CA SER A 111 -7.85 3.95 11.79
C SER A 111 -7.89 2.62 11.02
N ILE A 112 -9.06 2.34 10.45
CA ILE A 112 -9.28 1.25 9.50
C ILE A 112 -9.90 1.89 8.27
N ASP A 113 -9.22 1.81 7.14
CA ASP A 113 -9.69 2.36 5.87
C ASP A 113 -9.89 1.24 4.85
N PHE A 114 -10.92 1.35 4.03
CA PHE A 114 -11.24 0.42 2.96
C PHE A 114 -11.12 1.11 1.61
N CYS A 115 -10.56 0.42 0.61
CA CYS A 115 -10.51 0.89 -0.77
C CYS A 115 -11.37 -0.02 -1.66
N GLY A 116 -12.58 0.40 -1.98
CA GLY A 116 -13.51 -0.36 -2.82
C GLY A 116 -13.15 -0.42 -4.32
N PHE A 117 -12.17 0.39 -4.76
CA PHE A 117 -11.79 0.48 -6.18
C PHE A 117 -10.67 -0.48 -6.58
N GLY A 118 -9.83 -0.92 -5.64
CA GLY A 118 -8.71 -1.82 -5.92
C GLY A 118 -9.15 -3.25 -6.26
N ASN A 119 -8.36 -3.98 -7.05
CA ASN A 119 -8.69 -5.37 -7.43
C ASN A 119 -8.93 -6.28 -6.22
N SER A 120 -8.08 -6.18 -5.20
CA SER A 120 -8.21 -6.95 -3.95
C SER A 120 -9.11 -6.30 -2.91
N GLN A 121 -9.66 -5.11 -3.21
CA GLN A 121 -10.40 -4.22 -2.31
C GLN A 121 -9.79 -4.19 -0.88
N PRO A 122 -8.57 -3.66 -0.73
CA PRO A 122 -7.81 -3.82 0.49
C PRO A 122 -8.38 -3.01 1.65
N PHE A 123 -8.22 -3.54 2.86
CA PHE A 123 -8.26 -2.76 4.09
C PHE A 123 -6.84 -2.29 4.42
N ARG A 124 -6.70 -1.05 4.87
CA ARG A 124 -5.48 -0.47 5.44
C ARG A 124 -5.74 -0.18 6.90
N VAL A 125 -4.89 -0.70 7.77
CA VAL A 125 -5.00 -0.53 9.22
C VAL A 125 -3.82 0.30 9.67
N LYS A 126 -4.10 1.43 10.34
CA LYS A 126 -3.08 2.25 10.98
C LYS A 126 -2.91 1.82 12.43
N ILE A 127 -1.71 1.44 12.82
CA ILE A 127 -1.35 1.13 14.21
C ILE A 127 -0.55 2.30 14.78
N LEU A 128 -0.94 2.79 15.96
CA LEU A 128 -0.24 3.83 16.70
C LEU A 128 0.42 3.21 17.94
N ASN A 129 1.68 3.55 18.15
CA ASN A 129 2.38 3.34 19.41
C ASN A 129 2.15 4.56 20.31
N GLN A 130 1.41 4.38 21.39
CA GLN A 130 1.04 5.45 22.32
C GLN A 130 2.21 6.00 23.15
N LEU A 131 3.37 5.32 23.19
CA LEU A 131 4.52 5.76 23.99
C LEU A 131 5.39 6.80 23.28
N ASN A 132 5.42 6.78 21.94
CA ASN A 132 6.31 7.61 21.15
C ASN A 132 5.63 8.28 19.94
N ASP A 133 4.30 8.16 19.83
CA ASP A 133 3.47 8.66 18.72
C ASP A 133 3.88 8.17 17.32
N ASN A 134 4.76 7.16 17.25
CA ASN A 134 5.08 6.51 15.99
C ASN A 134 3.90 5.68 15.53
N HIS A 135 3.74 5.61 14.22
CA HIS A 135 2.69 4.81 13.62
C HIS A 135 3.22 3.98 12.46
N ASP A 136 2.53 2.90 12.20
CA ASP A 136 2.77 2.04 11.05
C ASP A 136 1.44 1.67 10.38
N TYR A 137 1.53 1.12 9.19
CA TYR A 137 0.38 0.59 8.46
C TYR A 137 0.62 -0.86 8.08
N TYR A 138 -0.47 -1.61 7.97
CA TYR A 138 -0.46 -2.88 7.27
C TYR A 138 -1.77 -3.04 6.50
N TYR A 139 -1.79 -3.99 5.57
CA TYR A 139 -2.91 -4.19 4.67
C TYR A 139 -3.48 -5.59 4.84
N ILE A 140 -4.80 -5.69 4.83
CA ILE A 140 -5.54 -6.95 4.79
C ILE A 140 -6.27 -7.01 3.46
N LYS A 141 -6.04 -8.06 2.69
CA LYS A 141 -6.49 -8.23 1.32
C LYS A 141 -7.15 -9.59 1.15
N LYS A 142 -8.01 -9.71 0.13
CA LYS A 142 -8.35 -11.03 -0.40
C LYS A 142 -7.07 -11.71 -0.88
N ALA A 143 -6.86 -12.95 -0.47
CA ALA A 143 -5.73 -13.74 -0.94
C ALA A 143 -5.84 -13.91 -2.46
N ASP A 144 -4.70 -13.79 -3.13
CA ASP A 144 -4.57 -13.94 -4.56
C ASP A 144 -3.18 -14.52 -4.87
N ALA A 145 -3.15 -15.60 -5.66
CA ALA A 145 -1.91 -16.34 -5.93
C ALA A 145 -0.87 -15.49 -6.64
N SER A 146 -1.28 -14.66 -7.60
CA SER A 146 -0.32 -13.79 -8.32
C SER A 146 0.30 -12.73 -7.41
N ARG A 147 -0.45 -12.19 -6.44
CA ARG A 147 0.13 -11.30 -5.42
C ARG A 147 1.11 -12.03 -4.51
N VAL A 148 0.77 -13.25 -4.07
CA VAL A 148 1.65 -14.05 -3.20
C VAL A 148 2.94 -14.45 -3.90
N TYR A 149 2.87 -14.92 -5.15
CA TYR A 149 4.07 -15.21 -5.94
C TYR A 149 4.95 -13.97 -6.08
N GLY A 150 4.34 -12.80 -6.34
CA GLY A 150 5.10 -11.57 -6.42
C GLY A 150 5.78 -11.14 -5.13
N LEU A 151 5.10 -11.32 -3.99
CA LEU A 151 5.68 -11.08 -2.67
C LEU A 151 6.86 -12.03 -2.38
N GLU A 152 6.76 -13.30 -2.76
CA GLU A 152 7.87 -14.25 -2.60
C GLU A 152 9.06 -13.91 -3.49
N LEU A 153 8.82 -13.55 -4.76
CA LEU A 153 9.88 -13.13 -5.67
C LEU A 153 10.59 -11.87 -5.16
N GLU A 154 9.86 -10.88 -4.65
CA GLU A 154 10.47 -9.73 -3.98
C GLU A 154 11.29 -10.19 -2.76
N HIS A 155 10.72 -11.03 -1.90
CA HIS A 155 11.40 -11.49 -0.69
C HIS A 155 12.69 -12.28 -0.97
N LEU A 156 12.75 -13.04 -2.06
CA LEU A 156 13.88 -13.88 -2.45
C LEU A 156 14.94 -13.12 -3.25
N LEU A 157 14.53 -12.29 -4.21
CA LEU A 157 15.42 -11.67 -5.19
C LEU A 157 15.81 -10.24 -4.85
N SER A 158 15.11 -9.62 -3.89
CA SER A 158 15.39 -8.26 -3.44
C SER A 158 16.12 -8.28 -2.09
N PRO A 159 17.02 -7.32 -1.84
CA PRO A 159 17.47 -7.06 -0.47
C PRO A 159 16.35 -6.50 0.42
N ASN A 160 15.21 -6.09 -0.16
CA ASN A 160 14.08 -5.61 0.63
C ASN A 160 13.27 -6.82 1.11
N LYS A 161 13.30 -7.08 2.42
CA LYS A 161 12.40 -8.05 3.03
C LYS A 161 11.02 -7.41 3.18
N ILE A 162 10.00 -8.25 2.99
CA ILE A 162 8.60 -7.90 3.20
C ILE A 162 8.00 -8.96 4.12
N ASN A 163 7.39 -8.50 5.19
CA ASN A 163 6.61 -9.35 6.06
C ASN A 163 5.19 -9.50 5.50
N TYR A 164 4.75 -10.73 5.35
CA TYR A 164 3.37 -11.03 4.96
C TYR A 164 2.97 -12.43 5.44
N ILE A 165 1.67 -12.63 5.60
CA ILE A 165 1.04 -13.89 6.01
C ILE A 165 -0.15 -14.14 5.10
N CYS A 166 -0.32 -15.37 4.64
CA CYS A 166 -1.43 -15.77 3.78
C CYS A 166 -2.09 -17.05 4.29
N THR A 167 -3.28 -16.93 4.87
CA THR A 167 -4.04 -18.06 5.45
C THR A 167 -5.49 -18.02 4.98
N GLY A 168 -5.98 -19.14 4.44
CA GLY A 168 -7.32 -19.22 3.86
C GLY A 168 -7.49 -18.22 2.71
N GLY A 169 -8.58 -17.46 2.74
CA GLY A 169 -8.85 -16.36 1.79
C GLY A 169 -8.25 -15.00 2.16
N THR A 170 -7.37 -14.94 3.18
CA THR A 170 -6.84 -13.66 3.70
C THR A 170 -5.33 -13.55 3.48
N LEU A 171 -4.91 -12.46 2.85
CA LEU A 171 -3.52 -12.02 2.76
C LEU A 171 -3.32 -10.79 3.64
N VAL A 172 -2.32 -10.83 4.51
CA VAL A 172 -1.91 -9.72 5.37
C VAL A 172 -0.49 -9.34 4.99
N GLU A 173 -0.24 -8.10 4.63
CA GLU A 173 1.08 -7.62 4.21
C GLU A 173 1.45 -6.31 4.88
N GLU A 174 2.73 -6.17 5.18
CA GLU A 174 3.34 -4.97 5.75
C GLU A 174 3.29 -3.80 4.76
N HIS A 175 3.25 -2.58 5.29
CA HIS A 175 3.36 -1.39 4.46
C HIS A 175 4.78 -1.20 3.91
N ILE A 176 4.86 -0.98 2.60
CA ILE A 176 6.09 -0.55 1.97
C ILE A 176 6.20 0.97 2.11
N ILE A 177 7.06 1.40 3.04
CA ILE A 177 7.30 2.81 3.33
C ILE A 177 7.90 3.52 2.11
N GLY A 178 7.34 4.69 1.79
CA GLY A 178 7.89 5.64 0.84
C GLY A 178 6.80 6.56 0.28
N VAL A 179 7.22 7.60 -0.43
CA VAL A 179 6.33 8.52 -1.13
C VAL A 179 5.95 7.90 -2.47
N PRO A 180 4.66 7.82 -2.87
CA PRO A 180 4.27 7.38 -4.20
C PRO A 180 5.05 8.13 -5.29
N GLY A 181 5.53 7.40 -6.31
CA GLY A 181 6.41 7.99 -7.32
C GLY A 181 5.78 9.16 -8.07
N ASP A 182 4.47 9.12 -8.33
CA ASP A 182 3.75 10.20 -8.98
C ASP A 182 3.65 11.46 -8.10
N ASP A 183 3.45 11.32 -6.79
CA ASP A 183 3.46 12.43 -5.85
C ASP A 183 4.87 12.99 -5.64
N PHE A 184 5.87 12.12 -5.58
CA PHE A 184 7.28 12.51 -5.51
C PHE A 184 7.67 13.35 -6.74
N ILE A 185 7.27 12.93 -7.95
CA ILE A 185 7.57 13.64 -9.19
C ILE A 185 6.87 15.01 -9.26
N LYS A 186 5.65 15.14 -8.73
CA LYS A 186 4.92 16.42 -8.72
C LYS A 186 5.56 17.46 -7.80
N ALA A 187 6.16 17.03 -6.70
CA ALA A 187 6.71 17.93 -5.69
C ALA A 187 8.01 17.37 -5.07
N PRO A 188 9.09 17.21 -5.86
CA PRO A 188 10.32 16.57 -5.40
C PRO A 188 10.98 17.37 -4.29
N GLU A 189 10.85 18.69 -4.23
CA GLU A 189 11.42 19.51 -3.16
C GLU A 189 10.70 19.32 -1.82
N ARG A 190 9.37 19.11 -1.86
CA ARG A 190 8.57 18.89 -0.64
C ARG A 190 8.93 17.60 0.06
N TYR A 191 9.18 16.56 -0.74
CA TYR A 191 9.47 15.22 -0.23
C TYR A 191 10.97 14.94 -0.15
N GLY A 192 11.76 15.62 -1.00
CA GLY A 192 13.17 15.40 -1.31
C GLY A 192 14.19 16.05 -0.39
N GLY A 193 13.79 17.05 0.40
CA GLY A 193 14.73 17.81 1.23
C GLY A 193 15.88 18.37 0.40
N ASP A 194 17.12 18.04 0.79
CA ASP A 194 18.36 18.31 0.03
C ASP A 194 18.42 17.45 -1.25
N PHE A 195 17.59 17.80 -2.22
CA PHE A 195 17.41 17.05 -3.45
C PHE A 195 18.73 16.83 -4.20
N ASN A 196 19.08 15.56 -4.46
CA ASN A 196 20.28 15.19 -5.20
C ASN A 196 19.92 14.37 -6.45
N ALA A 197 19.77 15.06 -7.58
CA ALA A 197 19.38 14.46 -8.86
C ALA A 197 20.29 13.30 -9.29
N VAL A 198 21.61 13.44 -9.14
CA VAL A 198 22.58 12.41 -9.57
C VAL A 198 22.37 11.11 -8.81
N ARG A 199 22.13 11.19 -7.49
CA ARG A 199 21.86 10.00 -6.67
C ARG A 199 20.52 9.36 -6.98
N LEU A 200 19.49 10.19 -7.14
CA LEU A 200 18.17 9.71 -7.52
C LEU A 200 18.23 8.97 -8.86
N CYS A 201 18.91 9.53 -9.86
CA CYS A 201 19.11 8.88 -11.16
C CYS A 201 19.87 7.55 -11.04
N LYS A 202 20.94 7.51 -10.23
CA LYS A 202 21.68 6.26 -9.98
C LYS A 202 20.79 5.18 -9.35
N GLU A 203 19.97 5.54 -8.38
CA GLU A 203 19.02 4.59 -7.77
C GLU A 203 17.89 4.20 -8.70
N PHE A 204 17.43 5.10 -9.58
CA PHE A 204 16.45 4.80 -10.62
C PHE A 204 16.97 3.77 -11.63
N VAL A 205 18.22 3.92 -12.10
CA VAL A 205 18.86 2.92 -12.96
C VAL A 205 18.92 1.56 -12.26
N LYS A 206 19.40 1.50 -11.01
CA LYS A 206 19.43 0.24 -10.24
C LYS A 206 18.03 -0.35 -10.04
N PHE A 207 17.01 0.49 -9.86
CA PHE A 207 15.62 0.07 -9.70
C PHE A 207 15.08 -0.56 -10.98
N ASN A 208 15.27 0.09 -12.13
CA ASN A 208 14.84 -0.44 -13.43
C ASN A 208 15.50 -1.79 -13.75
N GLU A 209 16.81 -1.93 -13.49
CA GLU A 209 17.49 -3.22 -13.66
C GLU A 209 16.86 -4.31 -12.79
N ARG A 210 16.54 -4.02 -11.53
CA ARG A 210 15.83 -4.98 -10.66
C ARG A 210 14.44 -5.31 -11.19
N CYS A 211 13.70 -4.33 -11.69
CA CYS A 211 12.37 -4.56 -12.26
C CYS A 211 12.44 -5.46 -13.49
N PHE A 212 13.41 -5.21 -14.37
CA PHE A 212 13.66 -6.02 -15.56
C PHE A 212 14.00 -7.48 -15.22
N VAL A 213 14.95 -7.71 -14.31
CA VAL A 213 15.33 -9.08 -13.88
C VAL A 213 14.16 -9.83 -13.25
N ARG A 214 13.26 -9.12 -12.58
CA ARG A 214 12.06 -9.70 -11.95
C ARG A 214 10.87 -9.78 -12.89
N LEU A 215 11.00 -9.36 -14.15
CA LEU A 215 9.89 -9.31 -15.11
C LEU A 215 8.69 -8.50 -14.58
N LEU A 216 8.96 -7.50 -13.72
CA LEU A 216 7.97 -6.50 -13.35
C LEU A 216 7.77 -5.63 -14.59
N GLY A 217 6.59 -5.73 -15.21
CA GLY A 217 6.23 -5.12 -16.49
C GLY A 217 6.22 -3.58 -16.51
N ASP A 218 5.15 -2.99 -17.02
CA ASP A 218 5.03 -1.53 -17.20
C ASP A 218 5.05 -0.77 -15.85
N MET A 219 6.25 -0.39 -15.41
CA MET A 219 6.51 0.35 -14.18
C MET A 219 6.16 1.83 -14.33
N ARG A 220 4.89 2.13 -14.11
CA ARG A 220 4.38 3.50 -14.03
C ARG A 220 4.70 4.17 -12.70
N ALA A 221 4.63 5.50 -12.67
CA ALA A 221 4.95 6.31 -11.50
C ALA A 221 4.15 5.96 -10.23
N TYR A 222 2.97 5.37 -10.36
CA TYR A 222 2.14 4.92 -9.24
C TYR A 222 2.42 3.48 -8.79
N ASN A 223 3.32 2.75 -9.47
CA ASN A 223 3.67 1.35 -9.16
C ASN A 223 4.89 1.20 -8.25
N PHE A 224 5.50 2.31 -7.84
CA PHE A 224 6.63 2.32 -6.94
C PHE A 224 6.55 3.47 -5.94
N VAL A 225 7.32 3.35 -4.87
CA VAL A 225 7.54 4.39 -3.88
C VAL A 225 9.01 4.78 -3.83
N VAL A 226 9.24 6.03 -3.46
CA VAL A 226 10.56 6.62 -3.21
C VAL A 226 10.72 6.77 -1.71
N GLY A 227 11.58 5.93 -1.13
CA GLY A 227 12.08 6.09 0.24
C GLY A 227 13.31 6.99 0.24
N MET A 228 13.45 7.77 1.31
CA MET A 228 14.58 8.66 1.50
C MET A 228 15.05 8.64 2.93
N VAL A 229 16.36 8.61 3.11
CA VAL A 229 17.01 8.73 4.40
C VAL A 229 18.09 9.79 4.29
N GLN A 230 18.03 10.79 5.16
CA GLN A 230 19.13 11.74 5.31
C GLN A 230 20.25 11.05 6.11
N ASP A 231 21.42 10.91 5.51
CA ASP A 231 22.65 10.50 6.17
C ASP A 231 23.50 11.75 6.50
N PHE A 232 24.57 11.60 7.27
CA PHE A 232 25.32 12.69 7.93
C PHE A 232 25.62 13.92 7.04
N ASP A 233 25.87 13.74 5.75
CA ASP A 233 26.13 14.81 4.78
C ASP A 233 25.31 14.68 3.48
N GLN A 234 24.52 13.62 3.31
CA GLN A 234 23.98 13.23 2.02
C GLN A 234 22.64 12.53 2.13
N VAL A 235 21.75 12.80 1.17
CA VAL A 235 20.53 12.01 0.99
C VAL A 235 20.83 10.66 0.33
N GLN A 236 20.20 9.60 0.83
CA GLN A 236 20.13 8.28 0.21
C GLN A 236 18.70 8.02 -0.28
N TYR A 237 18.57 7.69 -1.57
CA TYR A 237 17.29 7.33 -2.17
C TYR A 237 17.12 5.81 -2.23
N ARG A 238 15.88 5.35 -2.14
CA ARG A 238 15.53 3.94 -2.32
C ARG A 238 14.21 3.80 -3.04
N LEU A 239 14.25 3.32 -4.29
CA LEU A 239 13.04 3.02 -5.05
C LEU A 239 12.62 1.56 -4.84
N ARG A 240 11.34 1.36 -4.49
CA ARG A 240 10.73 0.05 -4.25
C ARG A 240 9.44 -0.06 -5.04
N SER A 241 9.28 -1.16 -5.78
CA SER A 241 8.01 -1.51 -6.40
C SER A 241 6.99 -1.87 -5.33
N ILE A 242 5.72 -1.59 -5.61
CA ILE A 242 4.58 -1.96 -4.76
C ILE A 242 3.55 -2.80 -5.52
N ASP A 243 3.60 -2.77 -6.84
CA ASP A 243 2.82 -3.63 -7.74
C ASP A 243 3.65 -4.88 -8.09
N PHE A 244 3.40 -5.97 -7.37
CA PHE A 244 4.10 -7.24 -7.55
C PHE A 244 3.30 -8.27 -8.33
N ASP A 245 2.05 -7.95 -8.66
CA ASP A 245 1.10 -8.92 -9.17
C ASP A 245 0.94 -8.86 -10.69
N GLN A 246 1.53 -7.85 -11.35
CA GLN A 246 1.64 -7.76 -12.82
C GLN A 246 2.45 -8.92 -13.42
N GLN A 247 3.64 -9.22 -12.89
CA GLN A 247 4.55 -10.24 -13.45
C GLN A 247 3.93 -11.64 -13.56
N SER A 248 3.04 -11.98 -12.62
CA SER A 248 2.39 -13.31 -12.53
C SER A 248 0.98 -13.32 -13.13
N PHE A 249 0.51 -12.19 -13.65
CA PHE A 249 -0.79 -12.06 -14.31
C PHE A 249 -0.66 -11.92 -15.82
N GLU A 250 0.35 -11.18 -16.28
CA GLU A 250 0.57 -10.87 -17.70
C GLU A 250 1.63 -11.77 -18.35
N GLY A 251 2.32 -12.59 -17.55
CA GLY A 251 3.36 -13.55 -17.97
C GLY A 251 2.86 -14.97 -18.17
#